data_AF-A0A1X7TGZ5-F1
#
_entry.id   AF-A0A1X7TGZ5-F1
#
_cell.length_a   1.000
_cell.length_b   1.000
_cell.length_c   1.000
_cell.angle_alpha   90.00
_cell.angle_beta   90.00
_cell.angle_gamma   90.00
#
_symmetry.space_group_name_H-M   'P 1'
#
loop_
_entity.id
_entity.type
_entity.pdbx_description
1 polymer ?
#
loop_
_entity_poly.entity_id
_entity_poly.type
_entity_poly.pdbx_seq_one_letter_code
_entity_poly.pdbx_strand_id
1 'polypeptide(L)'
;MSLSLQRLRSDLTLQYEANSRMKTQIEELERKLAQAREKERQVLSRNRSLSLQLKSQEEEYHKVQHRMSQKELQYEHELRKKEREYHRLNERLGQLVLNKNQEKKLGMKLLNTLQVSSSRGGGGGVGARGSEDISAYRLVVNHYEEKQKELILENSSLRDSLCNMEKELVTLLNYKYFSSLSSPSHSFINKADEEVESSVHEREREELLDSGHYQMPYDIVRQDIEENLRDKYDRLREYIVSLKKGHTSSSSESYDKEIEDLEKKLSDYRDIISQQELLLEKQLEESSSDPGGAGFLNESKFLKKEEMLVLREEKNKNHEEHLKNEEERLSLLARQLDRERRNFEDKKATFLTQQLDSSVFATPGKTTSDLDSFFLRLNSTPFSLSTRKPSHKKSSHYTTPGPGGPPRSILKPLQTPYTPLRSTGRKPSPPPFVNKSIVTPFKSKLSWVALPCG
;
A
#
# COMPACT_ATOMS: atom_id res chain seq x y z
N MET A 1 -21.86 66.19 -65.19
CA MET A 1 -22.43 64.93 -64.67
C MET A 1 -21.45 63.76 -64.67
N SER A 2 -20.49 63.63 -65.61
CA SER A 2 -19.59 62.45 -65.63
C SER A 2 -18.60 62.40 -64.46
N LEU A 3 -18.03 63.54 -64.05
CA LEU A 3 -17.07 63.64 -62.93
C LEU A 3 -17.66 63.25 -61.56
N SER A 4 -18.92 63.59 -61.29
CA SER A 4 -19.59 63.21 -60.04
C SER A 4 -19.88 61.72 -59.99
N LEU A 5 -20.27 61.13 -61.13
CA LEU A 5 -20.50 59.69 -61.28
C LEU A 5 -19.21 58.89 -61.12
N GLN A 6 -18.09 59.41 -61.65
CA GLN A 6 -16.78 58.79 -61.51
C GLN A 6 -16.24 58.85 -60.08
N ARG A 7 -16.44 59.98 -59.36
CA ARG A 7 -16.12 60.07 -57.92
C ARG A 7 -16.93 59.08 -57.10
N LEU A 8 -18.24 59.02 -57.31
CA LEU A 8 -19.11 58.09 -56.59
C LEU A 8 -18.72 56.63 -56.84
N ARG A 9 -18.31 56.29 -58.07
CA ARG A 9 -17.81 54.95 -58.41
C ARG A 9 -16.49 54.63 -57.70
N SER A 10 -15.58 55.60 -57.61
CA SER A 10 -14.32 55.47 -56.87
C SER A 10 -14.56 55.29 -55.36
N ASP A 11 -15.45 56.10 -54.77
CA ASP A 11 -15.80 56.00 -53.35
C ASP A 11 -16.43 54.65 -53.03
N LEU A 12 -17.32 54.17 -53.90
CA LEU A 12 -17.93 52.85 -53.78
C LEU A 12 -16.88 51.73 -53.85
N THR A 13 -15.90 51.81 -54.74
CA THR A 13 -14.81 50.82 -54.81
C THR A 13 -13.94 50.82 -53.55
N LEU A 14 -13.60 51.99 -53.01
CA LEU A 14 -12.83 52.11 -51.77
C LEU A 14 -13.60 51.51 -50.58
N GLN A 15 -14.91 51.73 -50.53
CA GLN A 15 -15.78 51.12 -49.53
C GLN A 15 -15.85 49.60 -49.66
N TYR A 16 -15.94 49.06 -50.87
CA TYR A 16 -15.89 47.62 -51.10
C TYR A 16 -14.56 47.01 -50.66
N GLU A 17 -13.44 47.65 -50.97
CA GLU A 17 -12.11 47.20 -50.54
C GLU A 17 -11.93 47.30 -49.02
N ALA A 18 -12.43 48.36 -48.37
CA ALA A 18 -12.44 48.48 -46.92
C ALA A 18 -13.28 47.38 -46.26
N ASN A 19 -14.49 47.12 -46.77
CA ASN A 19 -15.34 46.02 -46.31
C ASN A 19 -14.69 44.65 -46.52
N SER A 20 -14.04 44.43 -47.67
CA SER A 20 -13.31 43.18 -47.96
C SER A 20 -12.18 42.95 -46.94
N ARG A 21 -11.36 43.98 -46.66
CA ARG A 21 -10.30 43.91 -45.64
C ARG A 21 -10.83 43.65 -44.23
N MET A 22 -11.94 44.29 -43.86
CA MET A 22 -12.59 44.04 -42.57
C MET A 22 -13.10 42.60 -42.46
N LYS A 23 -13.72 42.05 -43.52
CA LYS A 23 -14.16 40.64 -43.56
C LYS A 23 -13.00 39.67 -43.39
N THR A 24 -11.89 39.87 -44.12
CA THR A 24 -10.72 38.98 -43.97
C THR A 24 -10.12 39.04 -42.57
N GLN A 25 -10.13 40.22 -41.93
CA GLN A 25 -9.70 40.36 -40.53
C GLN A 25 -10.62 39.63 -39.56
N ILE A 26 -11.94 39.69 -39.76
CA ILE A 26 -12.91 38.95 -38.96
C ILE A 26 -12.66 37.44 -39.10
N GLU A 27 -12.56 36.94 -40.33
CA GLU A 27 -12.28 35.51 -40.58
C GLU A 27 -10.96 35.05 -39.94
N GLU A 28 -9.92 35.88 -40.00
CA GLU A 28 -8.63 35.58 -39.37
C GLU A 28 -8.75 35.55 -37.83
N LEU A 29 -9.46 36.50 -37.24
CA LEU A 29 -9.72 36.53 -35.79
C LEU A 29 -10.57 35.34 -35.36
N GLU A 30 -11.59 34.95 -36.12
CA GLU A 30 -12.42 33.77 -35.85
C GLU A 30 -11.59 32.48 -35.89
N ARG A 31 -10.68 32.33 -36.86
CA ARG A 31 -9.74 31.20 -36.90
C ARG A 31 -8.81 31.19 -35.70
N LYS A 32 -8.23 32.33 -35.32
CA LYS A 32 -7.36 32.44 -34.13
C LYS A 32 -8.12 32.09 -32.85
N LEU A 33 -9.38 32.52 -32.74
CA LEU A 33 -10.24 32.23 -31.61
C LEU A 33 -10.58 30.72 -31.53
N ALA A 34 -10.91 30.09 -32.67
CA ALA A 34 -11.13 28.65 -32.73
C ALA A 34 -9.88 27.85 -32.32
N GLN A 35 -8.69 28.24 -32.80
CA GLN A 35 -7.43 27.62 -32.40
C GLN A 35 -7.14 27.79 -30.90
N ALA A 36 -7.43 28.97 -30.33
CA ALA A 36 -7.27 29.22 -28.90
C ALA A 36 -8.21 28.34 -28.06
N ARG A 37 -9.49 28.24 -28.44
CA ARG A 37 -10.48 27.36 -27.79
C ARG A 37 -10.06 25.88 -27.83
N GLU A 38 -9.53 25.43 -28.96
CA GLU A 38 -9.04 24.05 -29.11
C GLU A 38 -7.84 23.78 -28.17
N LYS A 39 -6.87 24.71 -28.11
CA LYS A 39 -5.74 24.61 -27.18
C LYS A 39 -6.19 24.59 -25.72
N GLU A 40 -7.15 25.45 -25.37
CA GLU A 40 -7.75 25.47 -24.03
C GLU A 40 -8.38 24.12 -23.68
N ARG A 41 -9.18 23.54 -24.60
CA ARG A 41 -9.79 22.22 -24.41
C ARG A 41 -8.75 21.13 -24.18
N GLN A 42 -7.65 21.13 -24.94
CA GLN A 42 -6.58 20.16 -24.80
C GLN A 42 -5.85 20.29 -23.45
N VAL A 43 -5.57 21.52 -23.00
CA VAL A 43 -4.95 21.77 -21.70
C VAL A 43 -5.87 21.34 -20.56
N LEU A 44 -7.17 21.64 -20.65
CA LEU A 44 -8.15 21.20 -19.65
C LEU A 44 -8.25 19.67 -19.57
N SER A 45 -8.25 18.98 -20.72
CA SER A 45 -8.25 17.52 -20.75
C SER A 45 -6.99 16.92 -20.12
N ARG A 46 -5.80 17.46 -20.45
CA ARG A 46 -4.53 17.05 -19.81
C ARG A 46 -4.53 17.31 -18.31
N ASN A 47 -5.03 18.47 -17.86
CA ASN A 47 -5.10 18.82 -16.45
C ASN A 47 -6.01 17.86 -15.68
N ARG A 48 -7.18 17.51 -16.24
CA ARG A 48 -8.06 16.49 -15.66
C ARG A 48 -7.38 15.13 -15.54
N SER A 49 -6.67 14.69 -16.57
CA SER A 49 -5.92 13.44 -16.55
C SER A 49 -4.83 13.44 -15.47
N LEU A 50 -4.04 14.51 -15.39
CA LEU A 50 -3.01 14.67 -14.36
C LEU A 50 -3.59 14.73 -12.95
N SER A 51 -4.74 15.39 -12.77
CA SER A 51 -5.43 15.44 -11.48
C SER A 51 -5.92 14.06 -11.02
N LEU A 52 -6.42 13.23 -11.94
CA LEU A 52 -6.79 11.84 -11.64
C LEU A 52 -5.57 10.98 -11.31
N GLN A 53 -4.48 11.12 -12.07
CA GLN A 53 -3.23 10.44 -11.77
C GLN A 53 -2.69 10.83 -10.40
N LEU A 54 -2.72 12.12 -10.04
CA LEU A 54 -2.28 12.59 -8.74
C LEU A 54 -3.08 11.94 -7.60
N LYS A 55 -4.42 11.93 -7.70
CA LYS A 55 -5.29 11.28 -6.70
C LYS A 55 -4.98 9.80 -6.55
N SER A 56 -4.78 9.09 -7.67
CA SER A 56 -4.39 7.69 -7.65
C SER A 56 -3.03 7.45 -6.97
N GLN A 57 -2.06 8.33 -7.20
CA GLN A 57 -0.75 8.25 -6.54
C GLN A 57 -0.84 8.56 -5.04
N GLU A 58 -1.70 9.49 -4.63
CA GLU A 58 -1.97 9.79 -3.21
C GLU A 58 -2.58 8.57 -2.49
N GLU A 59 -3.53 7.88 -3.12
CA GLU A 59 -4.10 6.64 -2.58
C GLU A 59 -3.06 5.53 -2.43
N GLU A 60 -2.19 5.32 -3.44
CA GLU A 60 -1.11 4.34 -3.37
C GLU A 60 -0.06 4.70 -2.31
N TYR A 61 0.27 5.99 -2.17
CA TYR A 61 1.15 6.47 -1.10
C TYR A 61 0.60 6.11 0.27
N HIS A 62 -0.67 6.39 0.54
CA HIS A 62 -1.30 6.06 1.82
C HIS A 62 -1.36 4.54 2.08
N LYS A 63 -1.62 3.72 1.04
CA LYS A 63 -1.56 2.25 1.16
C LYS A 63 -0.16 1.77 1.52
N VAL A 64 0.88 2.28 0.86
CA VAL A 64 2.28 1.92 1.17
C VAL A 64 2.65 2.39 2.57
N GLN A 65 2.29 3.61 2.93
CA GLN A 65 2.53 4.17 4.27
C GLN A 65 1.89 3.30 5.35
N HIS A 66 0.66 2.85 5.15
CA HIS A 66 -0.01 1.94 6.08
C HIS A 66 0.73 0.60 6.20
N ARG A 67 1.13 -0.02 5.08
CA ARG A 67 1.92 -1.27 5.10
C ARG A 67 3.27 -1.10 5.80
N MET A 68 3.93 0.04 5.61
CA MET A 68 5.20 0.37 6.29
C MET A 68 5.00 0.49 7.81
N SER A 69 3.98 1.23 8.25
CA SER A 69 3.66 1.37 9.68
C SER A 69 3.30 0.01 10.32
N GLN A 70 2.55 -0.84 9.62
CA GLN A 70 2.30 -2.21 10.08
C GLN A 70 3.59 -3.03 10.20
N LYS A 71 4.53 -2.88 9.25
CA LYS A 71 5.82 -3.57 9.29
C LYS A 71 6.71 -3.08 10.42
N GLU A 72 6.73 -1.78 10.69
CA GLU A 72 7.44 -1.21 11.84
C GLU A 72 6.93 -1.81 13.16
N LEU A 73 5.60 -1.85 13.34
CA LEU A 73 4.99 -2.46 14.53
C LEU A 73 5.31 -3.95 14.65
N GLN A 74 5.31 -4.68 13.53
CA GLN A 74 5.69 -6.09 13.49
C GLN A 74 7.14 -6.29 13.95
N TYR A 75 8.07 -5.50 13.42
CA TYR A 75 9.49 -5.58 13.80
C TYR A 75 9.72 -5.19 15.26
N GLU A 76 9.02 -4.19 15.78
CA GLU A 76 9.08 -3.86 17.20
C GLU A 76 8.62 -5.03 18.08
N HIS A 77 7.53 -5.71 17.71
CA HIS A 77 7.02 -6.86 18.46
C HIS A 77 8.01 -8.04 18.41
N GLU A 78 8.57 -8.34 17.24
CA GLU A 78 9.59 -9.38 17.07
C GLU A 78 10.86 -9.07 17.86
N LEU A 79 11.31 -7.81 17.86
CA LEU A 79 12.46 -7.34 18.64
C LEU A 79 12.21 -7.52 20.14
N ARG A 80 11.07 -7.06 20.67
CA ARG A 80 10.68 -7.25 22.09
C ARG A 80 10.57 -8.72 22.48
N LYS A 81 10.18 -9.61 21.55
CA LYS A 81 10.17 -11.06 21.78
C LYS A 81 11.59 -11.60 21.91
N LYS A 82 12.50 -11.17 21.02
CA LYS A 82 13.91 -11.58 21.05
C LYS A 82 14.65 -11.04 22.28
N GLU A 83 14.37 -9.83 22.71
CA GLU A 83 14.91 -9.26 23.94
C GLU A 83 14.50 -10.08 25.17
N ARG A 84 13.24 -10.52 25.25
CA ARG A 84 12.77 -11.41 26.32
C ARG A 84 13.45 -12.78 26.29
N GLU A 85 13.61 -13.38 25.11
CA GLU A 85 14.33 -14.66 24.95
C GLU A 85 15.80 -14.52 25.36
N TYR A 86 16.46 -13.43 24.95
CA TYR A 86 17.83 -13.12 25.35
C TYR A 86 17.94 -12.97 26.87
N HIS A 87 17.01 -12.25 27.49
CA HIS A 87 16.99 -12.08 28.94
C HIS A 87 16.89 -13.42 29.68
N ARG A 88 15.95 -14.29 29.28
CA ARG A 88 15.81 -15.65 29.86
C ARG A 88 17.07 -16.49 29.72
N LEU A 89 17.70 -16.44 28.54
CA LEU A 89 18.93 -17.18 28.30
C LEU A 89 20.09 -16.65 29.15
N ASN A 90 20.17 -15.32 29.29
CA ASN A 90 21.17 -14.66 30.12
C ASN A 90 20.98 -14.99 31.61
N GLU A 91 19.75 -15.05 32.11
CA GLU A 91 19.43 -15.51 33.46
C GLU A 91 19.86 -16.96 33.69
N ARG A 92 19.52 -17.87 32.76
CA ARG A 92 19.94 -19.28 32.82
C ARG A 92 21.46 -19.44 32.81
N LEU A 93 22.16 -18.66 31.97
CA LEU A 93 23.61 -18.63 31.95
C LEU A 93 24.18 -18.12 33.29
N GLY A 94 23.59 -17.07 33.85
CA GLY A 94 23.95 -16.54 35.18
C GLY A 94 23.81 -17.61 36.27
N GLN A 95 22.72 -18.35 36.29
CA GLN A 95 22.50 -19.46 37.23
C GLN A 95 23.56 -20.57 37.05
N LEU A 96 23.86 -20.98 35.82
CA LEU A 96 24.89 -21.99 35.55
C LEU A 96 26.29 -21.54 36.02
N VAL A 97 26.64 -20.27 35.82
CA VAL A 97 27.91 -19.70 36.31
C VAL A 97 27.94 -19.67 37.83
N LEU A 98 26.85 -19.26 38.48
CA LEU A 98 26.75 -19.27 39.94
C LEU A 98 26.87 -20.69 40.51
N ASN A 99 26.17 -21.68 39.94
CA ASN A 99 26.25 -23.08 40.35
C ASN A 99 27.68 -23.63 40.22
N LYS A 100 28.35 -23.39 39.09
CA LYS A 100 29.75 -23.78 38.88
C LYS A 100 30.70 -23.13 39.90
N ASN A 101 30.43 -21.88 40.30
CA ASN A 101 31.21 -21.20 41.33
C ASN A 101 30.92 -21.76 42.74
N GLN A 102 29.68 -22.15 43.02
CA GLN A 102 29.32 -22.84 44.26
C GLN A 102 29.97 -24.21 44.35
N GLU A 103 29.98 -25.01 43.28
CA GLU A 103 30.68 -26.29 43.21
C GLU A 103 32.18 -26.14 43.48
N LYS A 104 32.83 -25.13 42.87
CA LYS A 104 34.24 -24.81 43.18
C LYS A 104 34.43 -24.43 44.65
N LYS A 105 33.52 -23.64 45.22
CA LYS A 105 33.56 -23.25 46.64
C LYS A 105 33.34 -24.45 47.57
N LEU A 106 32.45 -25.38 47.20
CA LEU A 106 32.23 -26.64 47.91
C LEU A 106 33.45 -27.56 47.81
N GLY A 107 34.04 -27.71 46.62
CA GLY A 107 35.29 -28.45 46.42
C GLY A 107 36.45 -27.87 47.23
N MET A 108 36.57 -26.54 47.30
CA MET A 108 37.57 -25.86 48.13
C MET A 108 37.30 -26.06 49.64
N LYS A 109 36.03 -26.02 50.07
CA LYS A 109 35.64 -26.34 51.45
C LYS A 109 35.96 -27.80 51.80
N LEU A 110 35.67 -28.74 50.91
CA LEU A 110 36.00 -30.16 51.04
C LEU A 110 37.51 -30.37 51.17
N LEU A 111 38.30 -29.72 50.31
CA LEU A 111 39.76 -29.76 50.39
C LEU A 111 40.29 -29.18 51.71
N ASN A 112 39.72 -28.06 52.17
CA ASN A 112 40.07 -27.45 53.46
C ASN A 112 39.65 -28.33 54.64
N THR A 113 38.51 -29.02 54.59
CA THR A 113 38.11 -29.98 55.64
C THR A 113 39.00 -31.21 55.65
N LEU A 114 39.49 -31.65 54.50
CA LEU A 114 40.48 -32.73 54.42
C LEU A 114 41.85 -32.27 54.96
N GLN A 115 42.25 -31.02 54.73
CA GLN A 115 43.44 -30.43 55.35
C GLN A 115 43.30 -30.21 56.87
N VAL A 116 42.11 -29.92 57.39
CA VAL A 116 41.86 -29.84 58.83
C VAL A 116 41.72 -31.24 59.46
N SER A 117 41.32 -32.26 58.70
CA SER A 117 41.26 -33.64 59.19
C SER A 117 42.64 -34.27 59.43
N SER A 118 43.71 -33.73 58.85
CA SER A 118 45.08 -34.12 59.21
C SER A 118 45.59 -33.42 60.48
N SER A 119 44.85 -32.42 60.98
CA SER A 119 45.07 -31.78 62.29
C SER A 119 43.92 -32.05 63.25
N ARG A 120 43.80 -33.33 63.65
CA ARG A 120 43.46 -33.78 65.02
C ARG A 120 42.31 -33.04 65.75
N GLY A 121 41.13 -33.67 65.80
CA GLY A 121 40.27 -33.58 66.99
C GLY A 121 38.75 -33.72 66.76
N GLY A 122 38.17 -34.77 67.37
CA GLY A 122 36.76 -34.87 67.80
C GLY A 122 35.72 -35.04 66.69
N GLY A 123 34.86 -36.04 66.65
CA GLY A 123 34.12 -36.65 67.75
C GLY A 123 32.62 -36.36 67.56
N GLY A 124 31.87 -37.32 67.00
CA GLY A 124 30.42 -37.47 67.15
C GLY A 124 29.48 -36.58 66.32
N GLY A 125 28.47 -37.19 65.70
CA GLY A 125 27.28 -36.47 65.23
C GLY A 125 26.49 -37.17 64.13
N VAL A 126 25.55 -38.03 64.53
CA VAL A 126 24.54 -38.72 63.69
C VAL A 126 23.48 -37.73 63.14
N GLY A 127 23.93 -36.62 62.51
CA GLY A 127 23.06 -35.53 62.03
C GLY A 127 23.19 -35.20 60.54
N ALA A 128 24.19 -35.73 59.84
CA ALA A 128 24.48 -35.34 58.45
C ALA A 128 23.51 -35.93 57.42
N ARG A 129 22.95 -37.11 57.68
CA ARG A 129 22.02 -37.78 56.74
C ARG A 129 20.66 -37.08 56.61
N GLY A 130 20.11 -36.56 57.71
CA GLY A 130 18.82 -35.84 57.68
C GLY A 130 18.90 -34.48 56.97
N SER A 131 20.07 -33.84 56.94
CA SER A 131 20.25 -32.58 56.21
C SER A 131 20.16 -32.74 54.70
N GLU A 132 20.58 -33.89 54.18
CA GLU A 132 20.56 -34.22 52.76
C GLU A 132 19.13 -34.54 52.30
N ASP A 133 18.37 -35.28 53.11
CA ASP A 133 16.94 -35.55 52.88
C ASP A 133 16.10 -34.25 52.90
N ILE A 134 16.33 -33.35 53.86
CA ILE A 134 15.66 -32.04 53.91
C ILE A 134 16.02 -31.19 52.68
N SER A 135 17.24 -31.32 52.15
CA SER A 135 17.64 -30.67 50.90
C SER A 135 16.93 -31.27 49.68
N ALA A 136 16.76 -32.59 49.64
CA ALA A 136 16.02 -33.28 48.58
C ALA A 136 14.53 -32.92 48.59
N TYR A 137 13.88 -32.89 49.77
CA TYR A 137 12.49 -32.43 49.89
C TYR A 137 12.32 -30.97 49.47
N ARG A 138 13.27 -30.09 49.85
CA ARG A 138 13.26 -28.69 49.38
C ARG A 138 13.39 -28.56 47.87
N LEU A 139 14.22 -29.40 47.24
CA LEU A 139 14.36 -29.40 45.79
C LEU A 139 13.05 -29.82 45.11
N VAL A 140 12.38 -30.85 45.61
CA VAL A 140 11.09 -31.32 45.09
C VAL A 140 10.02 -30.25 45.24
N VAL A 141 9.92 -29.62 46.42
CA VAL A 141 8.98 -28.50 46.66
C VAL A 141 9.25 -27.34 45.70
N ASN A 142 10.51 -26.95 45.50
CA ASN A 142 10.87 -25.89 44.56
C ASN A 142 10.46 -26.24 43.11
N HIS A 143 10.67 -27.49 42.66
CA HIS A 143 10.21 -27.91 41.34
C HIS A 143 8.67 -27.85 41.22
N TYR A 144 7.93 -28.21 42.26
CA TYR A 144 6.47 -28.06 42.26
C TYR A 144 6.02 -26.59 42.27
N GLU A 145 6.71 -25.73 43.01
CA GLU A 145 6.44 -24.28 43.01
C GLU A 145 6.75 -23.63 41.66
N GLU A 146 7.86 -24.00 41.03
CA GLU A 146 8.22 -23.59 39.66
C GLU A 146 7.16 -24.08 38.66
N LYS A 147 6.75 -25.35 38.75
CA LYS A 147 5.70 -25.91 37.89
C LYS A 147 4.35 -25.22 38.13
N GLN A 148 4.02 -24.88 39.36
CA GLN A 148 2.80 -24.14 39.69
C GLN A 148 2.83 -22.73 39.09
N LYS A 149 3.97 -22.04 39.15
CA LYS A 149 4.14 -20.72 38.50
C LYS A 149 3.98 -20.81 36.99
N GLU A 150 4.58 -21.82 36.35
CA GLU A 150 4.40 -22.06 34.91
C GLU A 150 2.92 -22.29 34.55
N LEU A 151 2.22 -23.14 35.31
CA LEU A 151 0.80 -23.41 35.10
C LEU A 151 -0.06 -22.15 35.26
N ILE A 152 0.23 -21.30 36.25
CA ILE A 152 -0.48 -20.03 36.44
C ILE A 152 -0.26 -19.09 35.25
N LEU A 153 0.98 -18.99 34.75
CA LEU A 153 1.31 -18.14 33.59
C LEU A 153 0.69 -18.66 32.29
N GLU A 154 0.70 -19.97 32.08
CA GLU A 154 0.03 -20.60 30.94
C GLU A 154 -1.48 -20.37 31.03
N ASN A 155 -2.08 -20.58 32.20
CA ASN A 155 -3.50 -20.36 32.43
C ASN A 155 -3.90 -18.90 32.19
N SER A 156 -3.09 -17.92 32.62
CA SER A 156 -3.35 -16.50 32.31
C SER A 156 -3.26 -16.23 30.80
N SER A 157 -2.27 -16.80 30.11
CA SER A 157 -2.15 -16.64 28.66
C SER A 157 -3.32 -17.27 27.91
N LEU A 158 -3.87 -18.39 28.38
CA LEU A 158 -5.05 -19.03 27.81
C LEU A 158 -6.31 -18.18 28.03
N ARG A 159 -6.47 -17.58 29.21
CA ARG A 159 -7.57 -16.64 29.50
C ARG A 159 -7.52 -15.41 28.60
N ASP A 160 -6.34 -14.84 28.39
CA ASP A 160 -6.14 -13.73 27.45
C ASP A 160 -6.47 -14.12 26.01
N SER A 161 -6.04 -15.31 25.58
CA SER A 161 -6.35 -15.84 24.25
C SER A 161 -7.86 -16.02 24.05
N LEU A 162 -8.56 -16.50 25.08
CA LEU A 162 -10.01 -16.71 25.04
C LEU A 162 -10.77 -15.38 24.94
N CYS A 163 -10.39 -14.39 25.74
CA CYS A 163 -10.90 -13.02 25.66
C CYS A 163 -10.65 -12.39 24.27
N ASN A 164 -9.48 -12.64 23.67
CA ASN A 164 -9.19 -12.15 22.32
C ASN A 164 -10.03 -12.85 21.24
N MET A 165 -10.24 -14.16 21.33
CA MET A 165 -11.12 -14.87 20.41
C MET A 165 -12.57 -14.36 20.49
N GLU A 166 -13.06 -14.08 21.71
CA GLU A 166 -14.37 -13.46 21.89
C GLU A 166 -14.45 -12.08 21.21
N LYS A 167 -13.40 -11.24 21.34
CA LYS A 167 -13.31 -9.94 20.66
C LYS A 167 -13.39 -10.06 19.15
N GLU A 168 -12.69 -11.04 18.58
CA GLU A 168 -12.75 -11.30 17.13
C GLU A 168 -14.15 -11.76 16.72
N LEU A 169 -14.79 -12.67 17.46
CA LEU A 169 -16.15 -13.13 17.19
C LEU A 169 -17.17 -11.98 17.22
N VAL A 170 -17.10 -11.14 18.26
CA VAL A 170 -17.96 -9.96 18.39
C VAL A 170 -17.71 -8.95 17.26
N THR A 171 -16.45 -8.77 16.84
CA THR A 171 -16.11 -7.89 15.71
C THR A 171 -16.74 -8.40 14.41
N LEU A 172 -16.68 -9.71 14.15
CA LEU A 172 -17.31 -10.33 12.97
C LEU A 172 -18.84 -10.23 13.01
N LEU A 173 -19.46 -10.43 14.16
CA LEU A 173 -20.91 -10.27 14.34
C LEU A 173 -21.35 -8.82 14.16
N ASN A 174 -20.59 -7.85 14.69
CA ASN A 174 -20.89 -6.43 14.52
C ASN A 174 -20.64 -5.94 13.08
N TYR A 175 -19.70 -6.56 12.33
CA TYR A 175 -19.51 -6.25 10.91
C TYR A 175 -20.77 -6.50 10.06
N LYS A 176 -21.56 -7.54 10.36
CA LYS A 176 -22.88 -7.78 9.74
C LYS A 176 -23.78 -6.54 9.88
N TYR A 177 -23.84 -5.96 11.07
CA TYR A 177 -24.67 -4.80 11.37
C TYR A 177 -24.23 -3.55 10.60
N PHE A 178 -22.92 -3.31 10.50
CA PHE A 178 -22.39 -2.19 9.72
C PHE A 178 -22.55 -2.41 8.20
N SER A 179 -22.41 -3.65 7.72
CA SER A 179 -22.59 -3.98 6.30
C SER A 179 -24.05 -3.90 5.86
N SER A 180 -25.02 -4.21 6.73
CA SER A 180 -26.45 -4.06 6.43
C SER A 180 -26.90 -2.60 6.38
N LEU A 181 -26.28 -1.70 7.15
CA LEU A 181 -26.58 -0.26 7.13
C LEU A 181 -25.95 0.50 5.96
N SER A 182 -24.91 -0.05 5.33
CA SER A 182 -24.11 0.64 4.31
C SER A 182 -24.43 0.23 2.87
N SER A 183 -25.49 -0.55 2.63
CA SER A 183 -25.98 -0.84 1.28
C SER A 183 -26.85 0.32 0.75
N PRO A 184 -26.37 1.14 -0.21
CA PRO A 184 -27.18 2.19 -0.81
C PRO A 184 -27.98 1.57 -1.96
N SER A 185 -29.05 0.85 -1.64
CA SER A 185 -30.08 0.57 -2.64
C SER A 185 -30.93 1.83 -2.84
N HIS A 186 -30.62 2.53 -3.92
CA HIS A 186 -31.43 3.59 -4.50
C HIS A 186 -32.92 3.20 -4.54
N SER A 187 -33.73 3.83 -3.68
CA SER A 187 -35.06 4.29 -4.07
C SER A 187 -35.40 5.55 -3.28
N PHE A 188 -35.13 6.69 -3.90
CA PHE A 188 -35.84 7.92 -3.54
C PHE A 188 -37.25 7.81 -4.13
N ILE A 189 -38.28 7.97 -3.29
CA ILE A 189 -39.49 8.80 -3.53
C ILE A 189 -40.33 8.82 -2.24
N ASN A 190 -40.38 10.01 -1.62
CA ASN A 190 -41.47 10.69 -0.90
C ASN A 190 -42.63 9.88 -0.26
N LYS A 191 -42.79 10.04 1.06
CA LYS A 191 -44.02 10.44 1.81
C LYS A 191 -43.64 10.49 3.30
N ALA A 192 -43.57 11.65 3.97
CA ALA A 192 -44.67 12.40 4.59
C ALA A 192 -45.46 11.54 5.61
N ASP A 193 -45.37 11.96 6.88
CA ASP A 193 -46.06 11.49 8.09
C ASP A 193 -45.85 10.03 8.53
N GLU A 194 -45.07 9.84 9.60
CA GLU A 194 -45.60 9.40 10.91
C GLU A 194 -44.49 9.43 11.97
N GLU A 195 -44.80 10.07 13.10
CA GLU A 195 -44.03 10.00 14.35
C GLU A 195 -44.14 8.59 14.93
N VAL A 196 -43.10 7.75 14.78
CA VAL A 196 -42.98 6.49 15.53
C VAL A 196 -41.56 6.32 16.04
N GLU A 197 -41.39 6.66 17.32
CA GLU A 197 -40.57 5.98 18.33
C GLU A 197 -39.21 5.38 17.89
N SER A 198 -38.18 6.21 18.05
CA SER A 198 -36.77 5.81 18.13
C SER A 198 -36.45 5.15 19.48
N SER A 199 -36.81 3.87 19.69
CA SER A 199 -36.47 3.16 20.94
C SER A 199 -36.03 1.69 20.81
N VAL A 200 -35.80 1.15 19.60
CA VAL A 200 -35.50 -0.30 19.41
C VAL A 200 -34.06 -0.62 18.97
N HIS A 201 -33.25 0.35 18.53
CA HIS A 201 -31.95 0.07 17.90
C HIS A 201 -30.71 0.03 18.83
N GLU A 202 -30.88 0.07 20.15
CA GLU A 202 -29.73 -0.02 21.09
C GLU A 202 -29.44 -1.44 21.60
N ARG A 203 -30.29 -2.44 21.33
CA ARG A 203 -30.13 -3.80 21.92
C ARG A 203 -29.43 -4.85 21.05
N GLU A 204 -29.07 -4.56 19.80
CA GLU A 204 -28.55 -5.56 18.85
C GLU A 204 -27.04 -5.49 18.57
N ARG A 205 -26.30 -4.64 19.28
CA ARG A 205 -24.83 -4.71 19.24
C ARG A 205 -24.40 -5.86 20.12
N GLU A 206 -23.66 -6.82 19.57
CA GLU A 206 -23.09 -7.89 20.38
C GLU A 206 -22.02 -7.28 21.31
N GLU A 207 -22.23 -7.41 22.61
CA GLU A 207 -21.33 -6.88 23.63
C GLU A 207 -20.30 -7.94 24.07
N LEU A 208 -19.14 -7.46 24.47
CA LEU A 208 -18.10 -8.31 25.06
C LEU A 208 -18.50 -8.65 26.49
N LEU A 209 -18.19 -9.86 26.92
CA LEU A 209 -18.08 -10.13 28.34
C LEU A 209 -17.02 -9.19 28.93
N ASP A 210 -17.24 -8.74 30.16
CA ASP A 210 -16.27 -7.89 30.84
C ASP A 210 -14.91 -8.61 30.90
N SER A 211 -13.82 -7.87 30.62
CA SER A 211 -12.48 -8.46 30.61
C SER A 211 -12.09 -9.08 31.96
N GLY A 212 -12.70 -8.60 33.06
CA GLY A 212 -12.54 -9.18 34.39
C GLY A 212 -13.22 -10.55 34.56
N HIS A 213 -14.22 -10.86 33.74
CA HIS A 213 -14.99 -12.10 33.80
C HIS A 213 -14.10 -13.32 33.48
N TYR A 214 -13.16 -13.17 32.55
CA TYR A 214 -12.15 -14.18 32.23
C TYR A 214 -11.06 -14.35 33.29
N GLN A 215 -10.99 -13.50 34.31
CA GLN A 215 -10.00 -13.59 35.41
C GLN A 215 -10.57 -14.26 36.67
N MET A 216 -11.88 -14.51 36.72
CA MET A 216 -12.57 -15.16 37.83
C MET A 216 -12.25 -16.66 37.94
N PRO A 217 -12.38 -17.28 39.12
CA PRO A 217 -12.18 -18.74 39.28
C PRO A 217 -13.00 -19.51 38.24
N TYR A 218 -12.33 -20.41 37.51
CA TYR A 218 -12.90 -21.05 36.32
C TYR A 218 -14.21 -21.78 36.64
N ASP A 219 -14.28 -22.47 37.78
CA ASP A 219 -15.48 -23.22 38.18
C ASP A 219 -16.74 -22.36 38.32
N ILE A 220 -16.59 -21.06 38.56
CA ILE A 220 -17.72 -20.12 38.72
C ILE A 220 -18.20 -19.61 37.36
N VAL A 221 -17.28 -19.24 36.47
CA VAL A 221 -17.60 -18.58 35.19
C VAL A 221 -17.62 -19.51 34.00
N ARG A 222 -17.29 -20.79 34.19
CA ARG A 222 -17.17 -21.78 33.10
C ARG A 222 -18.44 -21.85 32.26
N GLN A 223 -19.59 -21.98 32.89
CA GLN A 223 -20.86 -22.13 32.20
C GLN A 223 -21.21 -20.88 31.39
N ASP A 224 -21.09 -19.71 32.01
CA ASP A 224 -21.38 -18.41 31.36
C ASP A 224 -20.49 -18.18 30.14
N ILE A 225 -19.20 -18.49 30.23
CA ILE A 225 -18.25 -18.38 29.11
C ILE A 225 -18.60 -19.36 27.99
N GLU A 226 -18.90 -20.62 28.34
CA GLU A 226 -19.26 -21.64 27.36
C GLU A 226 -20.58 -21.31 26.63
N GLU A 227 -21.61 -20.88 27.35
CA GLU A 227 -22.91 -20.49 26.79
C GLU A 227 -22.78 -19.25 25.90
N ASN A 228 -22.11 -18.19 26.38
CA ASN A 228 -21.92 -16.96 25.62
C ASN A 228 -21.18 -17.19 24.29
N LEU A 229 -20.10 -17.99 24.32
CA LEU A 229 -19.34 -18.29 23.10
C LEU A 229 -20.14 -19.17 22.14
N ARG A 230 -20.91 -20.14 22.64
CA ARG A 230 -21.80 -20.98 21.82
C ARG A 230 -22.85 -20.12 21.12
N ASP A 231 -23.52 -19.25 21.86
CA ASP A 231 -24.57 -18.38 21.32
C ASP A 231 -24.01 -17.46 20.22
N LYS A 232 -22.86 -16.83 20.46
CA LYS A 232 -22.18 -15.98 19.46
C LYS A 232 -21.76 -16.78 18.22
N TYR A 233 -21.25 -17.99 18.41
CA TYR A 233 -20.86 -18.86 17.31
C TYR A 233 -22.06 -19.31 16.47
N ASP A 234 -23.17 -19.69 17.11
CA ASP A 234 -24.38 -20.12 16.42
C ASP A 234 -24.98 -18.96 15.61
N ARG A 235 -25.01 -17.73 16.15
CA ARG A 235 -25.39 -16.51 15.40
C ARG A 235 -24.49 -16.27 14.18
N LEU A 236 -23.18 -16.46 14.33
CA LEU A 236 -22.24 -16.30 13.22
C LEU A 236 -22.44 -17.38 12.15
N ARG A 237 -22.71 -18.62 12.58
CA ARG A 237 -23.00 -19.74 11.69
C ARG A 237 -24.25 -19.49 10.87
N GLU A 238 -25.33 -19.02 11.49
CA GLU A 238 -26.55 -18.61 10.79
C GLU A 238 -26.28 -17.50 9.77
N TYR A 239 -25.48 -16.50 10.14
CA TYR A 239 -25.07 -15.44 9.23
C TYR A 239 -24.35 -15.99 7.99
N ILE A 240 -23.35 -16.86 8.15
CA ILE A 240 -22.61 -17.45 7.03
C ILE A 240 -23.55 -18.27 6.12
N VAL A 241 -24.46 -19.04 6.70
CA VAL A 241 -25.46 -19.81 5.95
C VAL A 241 -26.39 -18.88 5.15
N SER A 242 -26.83 -17.77 5.76
CA SER A 242 -27.67 -16.77 5.09
C SER A 242 -26.93 -16.08 3.92
N LEU A 243 -25.64 -15.75 4.10
CA LEU A 243 -24.80 -15.18 3.06
C LEU A 243 -24.69 -16.11 1.87
N LYS A 244 -24.45 -17.39 2.14
CA LYS A 244 -24.32 -18.42 1.11
C LYS A 244 -25.63 -18.61 0.33
N LYS A 245 -26.79 -18.54 1.01
CA LYS A 245 -28.11 -18.66 0.37
C LYS A 245 -28.46 -17.43 -0.47
N GLY A 246 -28.14 -16.22 0.00
CA GLY A 246 -28.37 -14.98 -0.75
C GLY A 246 -27.53 -14.90 -2.02
N HIS A 247 -26.26 -15.29 -1.96
CA HIS A 247 -25.36 -15.22 -3.11
C HIS A 247 -25.72 -16.20 -4.24
N THR A 248 -26.37 -17.33 -3.93
CA THR A 248 -26.77 -18.33 -4.94
C THR A 248 -28.14 -18.07 -5.57
N SER A 249 -28.99 -17.21 -4.98
CA SER A 249 -30.37 -17.00 -5.46
C SER A 249 -30.68 -15.59 -5.95
N SER A 250 -30.13 -14.53 -5.35
CA SER A 250 -30.51 -13.15 -5.74
C SER A 250 -29.63 -12.54 -6.83
N SER A 251 -28.35 -12.90 -6.90
CA SER A 251 -27.41 -12.34 -7.89
C SER A 251 -27.60 -12.95 -9.27
N SER A 252 -27.67 -14.28 -9.38
CA SER A 252 -27.78 -14.95 -10.70
C SER A 252 -29.06 -14.55 -11.44
N GLU A 253 -30.22 -14.65 -10.79
CA GLU A 253 -31.50 -14.36 -11.44
C GLU A 253 -31.67 -12.88 -11.83
N SER A 254 -30.99 -11.95 -11.14
CA SER A 254 -31.03 -10.53 -11.50
C SER A 254 -30.14 -10.22 -12.70
N TYR A 255 -28.95 -10.82 -12.78
CA TYR A 255 -28.08 -10.67 -13.94
C TYR A 255 -28.65 -11.38 -15.16
N ASP A 256 -29.28 -12.54 -14.99
CA ASP A 256 -29.89 -13.29 -16.09
C ASP A 256 -31.04 -12.51 -16.75
N LYS A 257 -31.89 -11.83 -15.95
CA LYS A 257 -32.94 -10.94 -16.47
C LYS A 257 -32.38 -9.69 -17.15
N GLU A 258 -31.34 -9.08 -16.59
CA GLU A 258 -30.69 -7.92 -17.20
C GLU A 258 -30.00 -8.30 -18.53
N ILE A 259 -29.43 -9.49 -18.61
CA ILE A 259 -28.85 -10.06 -19.84
C ILE A 259 -29.96 -10.27 -20.89
N GLU A 260 -31.09 -10.85 -20.52
CA GLU A 260 -32.22 -11.07 -21.44
C GLU A 260 -32.79 -9.74 -22.00
N ASP A 261 -32.91 -8.72 -21.15
CA ASP A 261 -33.33 -7.38 -21.56
C ASP A 261 -32.31 -6.70 -22.49
N LEU A 262 -31.02 -6.90 -22.26
CA LEU A 262 -29.96 -6.37 -23.12
C LEU A 262 -29.91 -7.10 -24.47
N GLU A 263 -30.11 -8.41 -24.49
CA GLU A 263 -30.19 -9.20 -25.72
C GLU A 263 -31.36 -8.74 -26.60
N LYS A 264 -32.52 -8.47 -25.99
CA LYS A 264 -33.68 -7.93 -26.70
C LYS A 264 -33.39 -6.55 -27.32
N LYS A 265 -32.78 -5.64 -26.54
CA LYS A 265 -32.37 -4.31 -27.06
C LYS A 265 -31.36 -4.42 -28.20
N LEU A 266 -30.42 -5.36 -28.12
CA LEU A 266 -29.45 -5.61 -29.19
C LEU A 266 -30.13 -6.14 -30.46
N SER A 267 -31.17 -6.97 -30.34
CA SER A 267 -31.99 -7.40 -31.47
C SER A 267 -32.71 -6.20 -32.11
N ASP A 268 -33.36 -5.37 -31.31
CA ASP A 268 -34.08 -4.19 -31.80
C ASP A 268 -33.13 -3.21 -32.52
N TYR A 269 -31.93 -2.99 -31.97
CA TYR A 269 -30.93 -2.15 -32.63
C TYR A 269 -30.40 -2.76 -33.92
N ARG A 270 -30.24 -4.09 -34.00
CA ARG A 270 -29.87 -4.75 -35.26
C ARG A 270 -30.94 -4.55 -36.32
N ASP A 271 -32.22 -4.71 -35.98
CA ASP A 271 -33.32 -4.51 -36.92
C ASP A 271 -33.40 -3.07 -37.42
N ILE A 272 -33.19 -2.09 -36.53
CA ILE A 272 -33.12 -0.67 -36.92
C ILE A 272 -31.95 -0.42 -37.87
N ILE A 273 -30.77 -0.97 -37.57
CA ILE A 273 -29.58 -0.82 -38.43
C ILE A 273 -29.85 -1.43 -39.80
N SER A 274 -30.42 -2.64 -39.87
CA SER A 274 -30.75 -3.28 -41.15
C SER A 274 -31.77 -2.46 -41.97
N GLN A 275 -32.77 -1.83 -41.32
CA GLN A 275 -33.68 -0.92 -42.00
C GLN A 275 -32.98 0.35 -42.52
N GLN A 276 -32.06 0.91 -41.72
CA GLN A 276 -31.26 2.06 -42.14
C GLN A 276 -30.33 1.72 -43.31
N GLU A 277 -29.71 0.54 -43.30
CA GLU A 277 -28.89 0.03 -44.40
C GLU A 277 -29.69 -0.11 -45.69
N LEU A 278 -30.89 -0.71 -45.62
CA LEU A 278 -31.78 -0.83 -46.77
C LEU A 278 -32.17 0.55 -47.36
N LEU A 279 -32.45 1.53 -46.50
CA LEU A 279 -32.79 2.89 -46.93
C LEU A 279 -31.59 3.60 -47.57
N LEU A 280 -30.39 3.41 -47.02
CA LEU A 280 -29.16 3.95 -47.59
C LEU A 280 -28.85 3.31 -48.95
N GLU A 281 -29.04 2.00 -49.09
CA GLU A 281 -28.84 1.28 -50.34
C GLU A 281 -29.83 1.75 -51.41
N LYS A 282 -31.11 1.92 -51.05
CA LYS A 282 -32.11 2.52 -51.94
C LYS A 282 -31.74 3.95 -52.36
N GLN A 283 -31.26 4.78 -51.43
CA GLN A 283 -30.79 6.14 -51.76
C GLN A 283 -29.53 6.15 -52.63
N LEU A 284 -28.63 5.19 -52.43
CA LEU A 284 -27.43 4.99 -53.26
C LEU A 284 -27.82 4.56 -54.68
N GLU A 285 -28.77 3.64 -54.84
CA GLU A 285 -29.34 3.25 -56.13
C GLU A 285 -30.04 4.44 -56.81
N GLU A 286 -30.84 5.23 -56.08
CA GLU A 286 -31.50 6.44 -56.59
C GLU A 286 -30.50 7.54 -56.97
N SER A 287 -29.40 7.70 -56.22
CA SER A 287 -28.32 8.69 -56.50
C SER A 287 -27.33 8.25 -57.58
N SER A 288 -27.25 6.94 -57.88
CA SER A 288 -26.44 6.41 -58.99
C SER A 288 -27.01 6.74 -60.39
N SER A 289 -28.24 7.28 -60.43
CA SER A 289 -28.86 7.83 -61.65
C SER A 289 -28.43 9.28 -61.97
N ASP A 290 -27.62 9.93 -61.12
CA ASP A 290 -27.07 11.28 -61.37
C ASP A 290 -25.53 11.23 -61.54
N PRO A 291 -24.96 11.51 -62.74
CA PRO A 291 -23.56 11.23 -63.05
C PRO A 291 -22.51 12.14 -62.38
N GLY A 292 -22.90 13.12 -61.55
CA GLY A 292 -22.03 14.24 -61.17
C GLY A 292 -21.40 14.21 -59.77
N GLY A 293 -21.96 13.51 -58.79
CA GLY A 293 -21.65 13.77 -57.36
C GLY A 293 -20.89 12.69 -56.58
N ALA A 294 -20.94 11.42 -57.02
CA ALA A 294 -20.54 10.28 -56.19
C ALA A 294 -19.01 10.05 -56.10
N GLY A 295 -18.22 10.51 -57.08
CA GLY A 295 -16.77 10.29 -57.11
C GLY A 295 -16.01 11.06 -56.02
N PHE A 296 -16.38 12.32 -55.78
CA PHE A 296 -15.66 13.22 -54.88
C PHE A 296 -15.75 12.81 -53.39
N LEU A 297 -16.89 12.27 -52.97
CA LEU A 297 -17.10 11.82 -51.58
C LEU A 297 -16.38 10.51 -51.27
N ASN A 298 -16.21 9.63 -52.26
CA ASN A 298 -15.44 8.40 -52.09
C ASN A 298 -13.93 8.68 -51.99
N GLU A 299 -13.43 9.63 -52.77
CA GLU A 299 -12.01 10.01 -52.73
C GLU A 299 -11.63 10.69 -51.40
N SER A 300 -12.51 11.54 -50.86
CA SER A 300 -12.32 12.16 -49.54
C SER A 300 -12.27 11.12 -48.39
N LYS A 301 -13.07 10.06 -48.47
CA LYS A 301 -13.06 8.96 -47.49
C LYS A 301 -11.79 8.11 -47.58
N PHE A 302 -11.27 7.89 -48.79
CA PHE A 302 -10.04 7.14 -49.02
C PHE A 302 -8.82 7.87 -48.47
N LEU A 303 -8.67 9.17 -48.78
CA LEU A 303 -7.60 10.03 -48.26
C LEU A 303 -7.56 10.05 -46.73
N LYS A 304 -8.73 10.14 -46.07
CA LYS A 304 -8.81 10.15 -44.60
C LYS A 304 -8.44 8.80 -43.97
N LYS A 305 -8.72 7.69 -44.67
CA LYS A 305 -8.31 6.34 -44.24
C LYS A 305 -6.81 6.13 -44.39
N GLU A 306 -6.23 6.65 -45.47
CA GLU A 306 -4.79 6.61 -45.73
C GLU A 306 -4.00 7.44 -44.72
N GLU A 307 -4.45 8.66 -44.42
CA GLU A 307 -3.87 9.51 -43.36
C GLU A 307 -3.90 8.83 -41.98
N MET A 308 -5.00 8.14 -41.67
CA MET A 308 -5.13 7.37 -40.42
C MET A 308 -4.18 6.16 -40.34
N LEU A 309 -3.88 5.52 -41.47
CA LEU A 309 -2.91 4.42 -41.53
C LEU A 309 -1.48 4.93 -41.33
N VAL A 310 -1.12 6.03 -41.98
CA VAL A 310 0.19 6.67 -41.82
C VAL A 310 0.43 7.09 -40.36
N LEU A 311 -0.56 7.70 -39.71
CA LEU A 311 -0.47 8.06 -38.28
C LEU A 311 -0.33 6.85 -37.36
N ARG A 312 -0.91 5.70 -37.75
CA ARG A 312 -0.79 4.45 -36.99
C ARG A 312 0.60 3.85 -37.15
N GLU A 313 1.14 3.85 -38.37
CA GLU A 313 2.50 3.39 -38.65
C GLU A 313 3.55 4.26 -37.94
N GLU A 314 3.37 5.58 -37.96
CA GLU A 314 4.26 6.51 -37.23
C GLU A 314 4.24 6.27 -35.72
N LYS A 315 3.05 6.05 -35.13
CA LYS A 315 2.92 5.68 -33.71
C LYS A 315 3.60 4.36 -33.38
N ASN A 316 3.47 3.37 -34.26
CA ASN A 316 4.11 2.07 -34.08
C ASN A 316 5.63 2.19 -34.15
N LYS A 317 6.15 2.96 -35.11
CA LYS A 317 7.59 3.21 -35.24
C LYS A 317 8.16 3.94 -34.02
N ASN A 318 7.45 4.96 -33.52
CA ASN A 318 7.84 5.66 -32.29
C ASN A 318 7.83 4.74 -31.07
N HIS A 319 6.89 3.80 -30.99
CA HIS A 319 6.85 2.81 -29.92
C HIS A 319 8.03 1.83 -30.00
N GLU A 320 8.36 1.36 -31.21
CA GLU A 320 9.49 0.48 -31.48
C GLU A 320 10.83 1.17 -31.13
N GLU A 321 11.00 2.43 -31.50
CA GLU A 321 12.18 3.23 -31.13
C GLU A 321 12.28 3.42 -29.60
N HIS A 322 11.15 3.64 -28.91
CA HIS A 322 11.14 3.74 -27.44
C HIS A 322 11.58 2.42 -26.78
N LEU A 323 11.06 1.28 -27.25
CA LEU A 323 11.45 -0.04 -26.73
C LEU A 323 12.94 -0.30 -26.94
N LYS A 324 13.48 0.03 -28.11
CA LYS A 324 14.90 -0.11 -28.41
C LYS A 324 15.78 0.76 -27.50
N ASN A 325 15.37 2.00 -27.24
CA ASN A 325 16.08 2.89 -26.32
C ASN A 325 16.05 2.36 -24.87
N GLU A 326 14.93 1.76 -24.45
CA GLU A 326 14.82 1.14 -23.13
C GLU A 326 15.72 -0.10 -23.02
N GLU A 327 15.75 -0.95 -24.05
CA GLU A 327 16.66 -2.10 -24.13
C GLU A 327 18.14 -1.67 -24.06
N GLU A 328 18.53 -0.62 -24.80
CA GLU A 328 19.89 -0.08 -24.75
C GLU A 328 20.22 0.46 -23.35
N ARG A 329 19.28 1.17 -22.70
CA ARG A 329 19.46 1.67 -21.32
C ARG A 329 19.65 0.52 -20.33
N LEU A 330 18.80 -0.51 -20.41
CA LEU A 330 18.89 -1.70 -19.56
C LEU A 330 20.20 -2.46 -19.81
N SER A 331 20.64 -2.56 -21.07
CA SER A 331 21.91 -3.16 -21.45
C SER A 331 23.10 -2.41 -20.85
N LEU A 332 23.07 -1.08 -20.83
CA LEU A 332 24.11 -0.26 -20.19
C LEU A 332 24.14 -0.45 -18.66
N LEU A 333 22.97 -0.47 -18.01
CA LEU A 333 22.87 -0.71 -16.58
C LEU A 333 23.36 -2.11 -16.20
N ALA A 334 23.04 -3.14 -16.98
CA ALA A 334 23.55 -4.50 -16.77
C ALA A 334 25.08 -4.54 -16.84
N ARG A 335 25.69 -3.89 -17.85
CA ARG A 335 27.15 -3.78 -17.95
C ARG A 335 27.77 -3.02 -16.77
N GLN A 336 27.09 -2.00 -16.25
CA GLN A 336 27.57 -1.26 -15.09
C GLN A 336 27.53 -2.13 -13.82
N LEU A 337 26.42 -2.83 -13.58
CA LEU A 337 26.30 -3.76 -12.47
C LEU A 337 27.34 -4.88 -12.55
N ASP A 338 27.65 -5.38 -13.75
CA ASP A 338 28.72 -6.37 -13.93
C ASP A 338 30.10 -5.81 -13.55
N ARG A 339 30.39 -4.54 -13.87
CA ARG A 339 31.63 -3.88 -13.45
C ARG A 339 31.66 -3.67 -11.94
N GLU A 340 30.58 -3.20 -11.34
CA GLU A 340 30.49 -2.99 -9.89
C GLU A 340 30.62 -4.31 -9.12
N ARG A 341 30.01 -5.38 -9.62
CA ARG A 341 30.13 -6.73 -9.07
C ARG A 341 31.57 -7.23 -9.13
N ARG A 342 32.25 -7.10 -10.29
CA ARG A 342 33.68 -7.46 -10.39
C ARG A 342 34.54 -6.64 -9.43
N ASN A 343 34.34 -5.32 -9.38
CA ASN A 343 35.07 -4.47 -8.45
C ASN A 343 34.83 -4.86 -6.98
N PHE A 344 33.62 -5.30 -6.64
CA PHE A 344 33.31 -5.82 -5.30
C PHE A 344 34.00 -7.16 -5.03
N GLU A 345 33.97 -8.08 -5.98
CA GLU A 345 34.67 -9.37 -5.90
C GLU A 345 36.19 -9.17 -5.78
N ASP A 346 36.78 -8.23 -6.54
CA ASP A 346 38.20 -7.84 -6.46
C ASP A 346 38.54 -7.19 -5.12
N LYS A 347 37.68 -6.31 -4.59
CA LYS A 347 37.85 -5.73 -3.24
C LYS A 347 37.76 -6.80 -2.15
N LYS A 348 36.87 -7.77 -2.29
CA LYS A 348 36.76 -8.90 -1.38
C LYS A 348 38.01 -9.77 -1.45
N ALA A 349 38.51 -10.06 -2.65
CA ALA A 349 39.73 -10.83 -2.86
C ALA A 349 40.94 -10.12 -2.26
N THR A 350 41.12 -8.82 -2.53
CA THR A 350 42.22 -8.02 -1.96
C THR A 350 42.12 -7.88 -0.45
N PHE A 351 40.91 -7.73 0.11
CA PHE A 351 40.69 -7.75 1.56
C PHE A 351 41.08 -9.09 2.19
N LEU A 352 40.71 -10.22 1.58
CA LEU A 352 41.12 -11.55 2.03
C LEU A 352 42.63 -11.74 1.92
N THR A 353 43.26 -11.34 0.82
CA THR A 353 44.72 -11.37 0.66
C THR A 353 45.41 -10.50 1.71
N GLN A 354 44.92 -9.28 1.96
CA GLN A 354 45.47 -8.40 2.99
C GLN A 354 45.31 -8.99 4.40
N GLN A 355 44.19 -9.65 4.69
CA GLN A 355 43.97 -10.34 5.96
C GLN A 355 44.92 -11.54 6.14
N LEU A 356 45.22 -12.27 5.06
CA LEU A 356 46.21 -13.34 5.07
C LEU A 356 47.64 -12.78 5.24
N ASP A 357 48.01 -11.73 4.53
CA ASP A 357 49.34 -11.10 4.62
C ASP A 357 49.60 -10.47 6.00
N SER A 358 48.57 -9.86 6.61
CA SER A 358 48.65 -9.34 7.98
C SER A 358 48.65 -10.44 9.06
N SER A 359 48.17 -11.64 8.74
CA SER A 359 48.29 -12.84 9.58
C SER A 359 49.69 -13.49 9.48
N VAL A 360 50.37 -13.41 8.33
CA VAL A 360 51.68 -14.05 8.11
C VAL A 360 52.83 -13.34 8.84
N PHE A 361 52.63 -12.12 9.35
CA PHE A 361 53.65 -11.41 10.13
C PHE A 361 53.48 -11.47 11.66
N ALA A 362 52.65 -12.40 12.17
CA ALA A 362 52.60 -12.72 13.60
C ALA A 362 53.58 -13.87 13.92
N THR A 363 54.80 -13.48 14.34
CA THR A 363 55.83 -14.20 15.11
C THR A 363 55.85 -15.75 15.14
N PRO A 364 57.01 -16.41 14.91
CA PRO A 364 57.11 -17.86 14.93
C PRO A 364 57.05 -18.38 16.38
N GLY A 365 56.03 -19.18 16.67
CA GLY A 365 56.00 -20.01 17.87
C GLY A 365 54.62 -20.14 18.50
N LYS A 366 53.84 -21.14 18.02
CA LYS A 366 53.09 -22.10 18.84
C LYS A 366 52.12 -22.92 17.96
N THR A 367 52.25 -24.24 18.11
CA THR A 367 51.27 -25.33 17.95
C THR A 367 50.19 -25.25 16.87
N THR A 368 50.18 -26.29 16.03
CA THR A 368 49.34 -26.60 14.86
C THR A 368 47.86 -26.88 15.16
N SER A 369 47.24 -26.22 16.13
CA SER A 369 45.81 -26.40 16.46
C SER A 369 44.90 -25.22 16.07
N ASP A 370 45.47 -24.14 15.53
CA ASP A 370 44.71 -22.91 15.24
C ASP A 370 44.40 -22.68 13.75
N LEU A 371 44.89 -23.55 12.86
CA LEU A 371 44.54 -23.49 11.43
C LEU A 371 43.13 -24.02 11.17
N ASP A 372 42.68 -25.03 11.93
CA ASP A 372 41.31 -25.55 11.85
C ASP A 372 40.26 -24.54 12.35
N SER A 373 40.61 -23.70 13.33
CA SER A 373 39.72 -22.65 13.84
C SER A 373 39.53 -21.52 12.81
N PHE A 374 40.53 -21.29 11.96
CA PHE A 374 40.53 -20.27 10.92
C PHE A 374 39.67 -20.67 9.71
N PHE A 375 39.76 -21.92 9.24
CA PHE A 375 38.92 -22.44 8.14
C PHE A 375 37.44 -22.55 8.53
N LEU A 376 37.13 -22.87 9.79
CA LEU A 376 35.75 -22.93 10.27
C LEU A 376 35.09 -21.55 10.42
N ARG A 377 35.89 -20.48 10.63
CA ARG A 377 35.39 -19.09 10.72
C ARG A 377 35.06 -18.47 9.36
N LEU A 378 35.72 -18.90 8.29
CA LEU A 378 35.42 -18.46 6.92
C LEU A 378 34.13 -19.09 6.37
N ASN A 379 33.73 -20.26 6.90
CA ASN A 379 32.53 -20.98 6.47
C ASN A 379 31.24 -20.59 7.22
N SER A 380 31.29 -19.71 8.22
CA SER A 380 30.09 -19.22 8.92
C SER A 380 29.64 -17.85 8.41
N THR A 381 29.20 -17.80 7.16
CA THR A 381 28.26 -16.76 6.70
C THR A 381 26.98 -17.45 6.25
N PRO A 382 25.79 -17.04 6.74
CA PRO A 382 24.54 -17.63 6.29
C PRO A 382 24.11 -16.91 5.01
N PHE A 383 24.45 -17.47 3.86
CA PHE A 383 23.64 -17.27 2.66
C PHE A 383 23.71 -18.51 1.77
N SER A 384 23.00 -19.55 2.21
CA SER A 384 22.60 -20.65 1.34
C SER A 384 21.36 -20.22 0.57
N LEU A 385 21.53 -19.85 -0.70
CA LEU A 385 20.47 -20.00 -1.70
C LEU A 385 20.70 -21.33 -2.42
N SER A 386 19.99 -22.35 -1.95
CA SER A 386 19.78 -23.59 -2.68
C SER A 386 19.06 -23.28 -3.99
N THR A 387 19.72 -23.49 -5.13
CA THR A 387 19.12 -23.41 -6.46
C THR A 387 18.52 -24.78 -6.82
N ARG A 388 17.21 -24.93 -6.68
CA ARG A 388 16.43 -25.92 -7.46
C ARG A 388 16.00 -25.28 -8.77
N LYS A 389 16.42 -25.86 -9.91
CA LYS A 389 15.67 -25.80 -11.19
C LYS A 389 14.54 -26.86 -11.10
N PRO A 390 13.37 -26.72 -11.77
CA PRO A 390 13.28 -26.41 -13.21
C PRO A 390 12.08 -25.59 -13.74
N SER A 391 12.27 -25.13 -14.99
CA SER A 391 11.33 -25.03 -16.13
C SER A 391 10.04 -24.19 -16.11
N HIS A 392 10.00 -23.24 -17.07
CA HIS A 392 8.88 -22.80 -17.93
C HIS A 392 7.67 -22.04 -17.33
N LYS A 393 7.66 -20.70 -17.47
CA LYS A 393 6.75 -19.87 -18.35
C LYS A 393 6.54 -18.44 -17.80
N LYS A 394 6.89 -17.46 -18.65
CA LYS A 394 6.32 -16.11 -18.87
C LYS A 394 5.95 -15.18 -17.69
N SER A 395 6.56 -13.98 -17.73
CA SER A 395 5.91 -12.65 -17.67
C SER A 395 6.09 -11.77 -16.42
N SER A 396 6.43 -10.51 -16.73
CA SER A 396 6.07 -9.22 -16.08
C SER A 396 6.86 -8.69 -14.87
N HIS A 397 7.92 -7.92 -15.19
CA HIS A 397 8.01 -6.47 -15.00
C HIS A 397 8.07 -5.77 -13.62
N TYR A 398 9.29 -5.25 -13.39
CA TYR A 398 9.75 -3.97 -12.82
C TYR A 398 9.52 -3.60 -11.34
N THR A 399 10.65 -3.44 -10.65
CA THR A 399 10.80 -2.55 -9.50
C THR A 399 12.06 -1.71 -9.74
N THR A 400 11.97 -0.39 -9.61
CA THR A 400 13.14 0.51 -9.59
C THR A 400 13.20 1.24 -8.24
N PRO A 401 14.40 1.54 -7.70
CA PRO A 401 14.62 2.10 -6.38
C PRO A 401 14.78 3.63 -6.38
N GLY A 402 14.65 4.24 -5.20
CA GLY A 402 14.88 5.68 -4.99
C GLY A 402 16.36 6.08 -4.94
N PRO A 403 16.66 7.38 -4.82
CA PRO A 403 17.99 7.86 -4.49
C PRO A 403 18.04 8.66 -3.17
N GLY A 404 19.18 8.56 -2.47
CA GLY A 404 19.50 9.32 -1.26
C GLY A 404 20.39 10.55 -1.50
N GLY A 405 20.70 11.22 -0.40
CA GLY A 405 21.73 12.27 -0.25
C GLY A 405 21.58 13.03 1.08
N PRO A 406 22.55 13.87 1.50
CA PRO A 406 23.75 13.49 2.29
C PRO A 406 23.79 14.19 3.70
N PRO A 407 24.87 14.06 4.52
CA PRO A 407 24.79 14.08 5.98
C PRO A 407 25.26 15.39 6.64
N ARG A 408 24.71 15.74 7.83
CA ARG A 408 25.37 16.66 8.80
C ARG A 408 25.02 16.39 10.28
N SER A 409 26.10 16.21 11.04
CA SER A 409 26.39 16.62 12.42
C SER A 409 25.44 16.33 13.60
N ILE A 410 26.05 15.63 14.55
CA ILE A 410 25.72 15.38 15.96
C ILE A 410 25.37 16.67 16.73
N LEU A 411 24.20 16.68 17.37
CA LEU A 411 23.92 17.44 18.60
C LEU A 411 23.02 16.60 19.54
N LYS A 412 23.34 16.63 20.83
CA LYS A 412 22.72 15.85 21.92
C LYS A 412 21.32 16.38 22.29
N PRO A 413 20.43 15.56 22.88
CA PRO A 413 19.00 15.85 23.00
C PRO A 413 18.66 16.72 24.21
N LEU A 414 17.76 17.69 24.00
CA LEU A 414 17.12 18.46 25.06
C LEU A 414 15.75 17.84 25.36
N GLN A 415 15.58 17.34 26.58
CA GLN A 415 14.28 16.95 27.15
C GLN A 415 13.36 18.17 27.27
N THR A 416 12.16 18.11 26.72
CA THR A 416 10.96 18.73 27.33
C THR A 416 9.69 17.92 26.98
N PRO A 417 8.69 17.90 27.87
CA PRO A 417 7.57 16.96 27.84
C PRO A 417 6.35 17.47 27.05
N TYR A 418 5.64 16.54 26.41
CA TYR A 418 4.30 16.76 25.86
C TYR A 418 3.25 16.72 26.98
N THR A 419 2.41 17.75 27.06
CA THR A 419 1.12 17.72 27.76
C THR A 419 -0.02 17.82 26.74
N PRO A 420 -1.09 17.01 26.85
CA PRO A 420 -2.23 17.04 25.94
C PRO A 420 -3.24 18.11 26.39
N LEU A 421 -3.71 18.96 25.48
CA LEU A 421 -4.79 19.90 25.77
C LEU A 421 -6.12 19.40 25.20
N ARG A 422 -7.05 19.28 26.14
CA ARG A 422 -8.45 18.88 26.05
C ARG A 422 -9.30 19.94 25.34
N SER A 423 -10.32 19.44 24.67
CA SER A 423 -11.44 20.14 24.02
C SER A 423 -12.07 21.28 24.83
N THR A 424 -12.31 22.42 24.18
CA THR A 424 -13.49 23.26 24.44
C THR A 424 -14.13 23.65 23.11
N GLY A 425 -15.45 23.46 23.01
CA GLY A 425 -16.22 23.70 21.81
C GLY A 425 -16.47 25.18 21.54
N ARG A 426 -16.49 25.55 20.26
CA ARG A 426 -17.30 26.63 19.69
C ARG A 426 -17.34 26.43 18.16
N LYS A 427 -18.55 26.26 17.63
CA LYS A 427 -18.84 26.30 16.18
C LYS A 427 -18.58 27.71 15.63
N PRO A 428 -17.95 27.88 14.46
CA PRO A 428 -18.09 29.08 13.66
C PRO A 428 -19.16 28.90 12.58
N SER A 429 -20.10 29.84 12.53
CA SER A 429 -21.14 30.02 11.51
C SER A 429 -20.56 30.40 10.13
N PRO A 430 -21.28 30.12 9.02
CA PRO A 430 -20.82 30.42 7.67
C PRO A 430 -20.95 31.92 7.33
N PRO A 431 -20.05 32.50 6.52
CA PRO A 431 -20.17 33.88 6.08
C PRO A 431 -21.20 34.04 4.94
N PRO A 432 -21.80 35.23 4.78
CA PRO A 432 -22.92 35.44 3.88
C PRO A 432 -22.51 35.59 2.42
N PHE A 433 -23.41 35.13 1.53
CA PHE A 433 -23.41 35.41 0.11
C PHE A 433 -23.44 36.92 -0.16
N VAL A 434 -22.47 37.42 -0.94
CA VAL A 434 -22.55 38.74 -1.56
C VAL A 434 -22.20 38.60 -3.04
N ASN A 435 -23.23 38.74 -3.89
CA ASN A 435 -23.12 38.96 -5.32
C ASN A 435 -22.36 40.28 -5.59
N LYS A 436 -21.21 40.21 -6.27
CA LYS A 436 -20.62 41.36 -6.95
C LYS A 436 -20.05 40.94 -8.30
N SER A 437 -20.83 41.24 -9.34
CA SER A 437 -20.40 41.38 -10.72
C SER A 437 -19.31 42.46 -10.78
N ILE A 438 -18.08 42.11 -11.15
CA ILE A 438 -17.07 43.11 -11.52
C ILE A 438 -16.40 42.71 -12.84
N VAL A 439 -16.69 43.57 -13.80
CA VAL A 439 -16.13 43.75 -15.13
C VAL A 439 -14.62 43.99 -15.06
N THR A 440 -13.87 43.34 -15.95
CA THR A 440 -12.44 43.56 -16.18
C THR A 440 -12.18 44.92 -16.84
N PRO A 441 -10.99 45.50 -16.63
CA PRO A 441 -10.31 46.09 -17.77
C PRO A 441 -8.87 45.60 -17.90
N PHE A 442 -8.63 45.00 -19.05
CA PHE A 442 -7.34 44.65 -19.62
C PHE A 442 -6.61 45.95 -20.02
N LYS A 443 -5.48 46.28 -19.39
CA LYS A 443 -4.57 47.34 -19.86
C LYS A 443 -3.32 46.71 -20.46
N SER A 444 -3.24 46.77 -21.79
CA SER A 444 -2.06 46.51 -22.59
C SER A 444 -1.01 47.61 -22.38
N LYS A 445 0.25 47.22 -22.17
CA LYS A 445 1.42 48.09 -22.33
C LYS A 445 1.95 47.89 -23.75
N LEU A 446 1.67 48.86 -24.62
CA LEU A 446 2.35 49.05 -25.91
C LEU A 446 3.35 50.20 -25.72
N SER A 447 4.64 49.88 -25.84
CA SER A 447 5.73 50.85 -25.90
C SER A 447 5.83 51.41 -27.32
N TRP A 448 5.62 52.71 -27.48
CA TRP A 448 5.97 53.45 -28.69
C TRP A 448 7.37 54.05 -28.51
N VAL A 449 8.30 53.68 -29.40
CA VAL A 449 9.56 54.39 -29.61
C VAL A 449 9.37 55.24 -30.86
N ALA A 450 9.67 56.54 -30.71
CA ALA A 450 9.55 57.58 -31.71
C ALA A 450 10.55 57.40 -32.87
N LEU A 451 10.13 57.78 -34.07
CA LEU A 451 11.01 58.17 -35.18
C LEU A 451 10.62 59.59 -35.62
N PRO A 452 11.60 60.46 -35.93
CA PRO A 452 11.37 61.89 -36.12
C PRO A 452 11.01 62.24 -37.58
N CYS A 453 10.34 63.38 -37.73
CA CYS A 453 9.96 64.00 -38.99
C CYS A 453 11.15 64.26 -39.93
N GLY A 454 10.92 64.00 -41.21
CA GLY A 454 11.69 64.40 -42.38
C GLY A 454 10.88 64.09 -43.62
#